data_AF-A0A4V1SXJ9-F1
#
_entry.id   AF-A0A4V1SXJ9-F1
#
_cell.length_a   1.000
_cell.length_b   1.000
_cell.length_c   1.000
_cell.angle_alpha   90.00
_cell.angle_beta   90.00
_cell.angle_gamma   90.00
#
_symmetry.space_group_name_H-M   'P 1'
#
loop_
_entity.id
_entity.type
_entity.pdbx_description
1 polymer ?
#
loop_
_entity_poly.entity_id
_entity_poly.type
_entity_poly.pdbx_seq_one_letter_code
_entity_poly.pdbx_strand_id
1 'polypeptide(L)'
;MKLFNFRNTFLALSALTVLAVSCKKVEELNEVSEQGVTFVKLLNGGDESGFYGHSLLGIDFVARPQTITVADVRREAASTEDLSKPFTVIVKDDTAALRIYNDSNGTSITPMPRAWYTPNIAPSAVGGTYTVSFAAGQHAAPIKITIPDATILDPSATYGIAFTLVSNDANFQNSVGKTYIFEVGAKNQYDGIL
;
A
#
# COMPACT_ATOMS: atom_id res chain seq x y z
N MET A 1 37.90 49.62 -50.10
CA MET A 1 37.20 48.34 -49.83
C MET A 1 37.20 48.11 -48.32
N LYS A 2 36.04 48.22 -47.67
CA LYS A 2 35.87 47.95 -46.23
C LYS A 2 35.07 46.66 -46.09
N LEU A 3 35.69 45.66 -45.47
CA LEU A 3 35.12 44.35 -45.18
C LEU A 3 33.99 44.49 -44.15
N PHE A 4 32.77 44.14 -44.54
CA PHE A 4 31.59 44.14 -43.70
C PHE A 4 31.67 42.99 -42.67
N ASN A 5 31.56 43.35 -41.38
CA ASN A 5 31.61 42.46 -40.22
C ASN A 5 30.43 41.48 -40.19
N PHE A 6 30.67 40.25 -40.64
CA PHE A 6 29.71 39.14 -40.73
C PHE A 6 29.49 38.43 -39.37
N ARG A 7 29.36 39.17 -38.26
CA ARG A 7 29.27 38.57 -36.91
C ARG A 7 27.97 38.87 -36.15
N ASN A 8 27.16 39.81 -36.62
CA ASN A 8 25.94 40.24 -35.93
C ASN A 8 24.63 39.86 -36.64
N THR A 9 24.68 39.16 -37.78
CA THR A 9 23.50 38.74 -38.55
C THR A 9 23.17 37.26 -38.45
N PHE A 10 23.81 36.53 -37.53
CA PHE A 10 23.47 35.12 -37.23
C PHE A 10 22.76 34.93 -35.88
N LEU A 11 22.63 36.00 -35.07
CA LEU A 11 22.03 35.98 -33.74
C LEU A 11 20.55 36.38 -33.69
N ALA A 12 19.97 36.82 -34.81
CA ALA A 12 18.59 37.28 -34.89
C ALA A 12 17.62 36.26 -35.53
N LEU A 13 18.10 35.10 -36.00
CA LEU A 13 17.27 34.11 -36.71
C LEU A 13 17.07 32.79 -35.93
N SER A 14 17.74 32.62 -34.78
CA SER A 14 17.65 31.41 -33.94
C SER A 14 16.69 31.56 -32.74
N ALA A 15 16.00 32.69 -32.58
CA ALA A 15 15.17 32.98 -31.41
C ALA A 15 13.65 32.80 -31.63
N LEU A 16 13.20 32.32 -32.80
CA LEU A 16 11.76 32.27 -33.14
C LEU A 16 11.18 30.85 -33.35
N THR A 17 11.95 29.78 -33.13
CA THR A 17 11.51 28.40 -33.45
C THR A 17 11.25 27.49 -32.24
N VAL A 18 11.33 27.99 -31.00
CA VAL A 18 11.14 27.16 -29.79
C VAL A 18 9.75 27.30 -29.14
N LEU A 19 8.85 28.14 -29.66
CA LEU A 19 7.51 28.31 -29.08
C LEU A 19 6.45 27.30 -29.55
N ALA A 20 6.84 26.25 -30.27
CA ALA A 20 5.91 25.23 -30.79
C ALA A 20 6.10 23.82 -30.21
N VAL A 21 6.71 23.69 -29.02
CA VAL A 21 6.41 22.52 -28.18
C VAL A 21 5.06 22.77 -27.54
N SER A 22 4.01 22.63 -28.35
CA SER A 22 2.68 22.34 -27.85
C SER A 22 2.86 21.11 -26.96
N CYS A 23 2.83 21.33 -25.64
CA CYS A 23 2.44 20.30 -24.72
C CYS A 23 1.09 19.83 -25.25
N LYS A 24 1.08 18.70 -25.98
CA LYS A 24 -0.13 17.90 -26.05
C LYS A 24 -0.41 17.59 -24.59
N LYS A 25 -1.26 18.40 -23.97
CA LYS A 25 -2.09 17.97 -22.86
C LYS A 25 -2.83 16.80 -23.45
N VAL A 26 -2.27 15.60 -23.24
CA VAL A 26 -2.94 14.35 -23.57
C VAL A 26 -4.24 14.45 -22.81
N GLU A 27 -5.29 14.56 -23.60
CA GLU A 27 -6.71 14.50 -23.29
C GLU A 27 -6.99 14.35 -21.80
N GLU A 28 -7.32 15.48 -21.16
CA GLU A 28 -8.30 15.39 -20.08
C GLU A 28 -9.54 14.71 -20.66
N LEU A 29 -10.09 13.79 -19.87
CA LEU A 29 -11.27 12.97 -20.12
C LEU A 29 -10.99 11.60 -20.79
N ASN A 30 -10.36 10.71 -20.04
CA ASN A 30 -11.21 9.57 -19.66
C ASN A 30 -12.23 10.16 -18.70
N GLU A 31 -13.45 10.31 -19.20
CA GLU A 31 -14.60 10.69 -18.40
C GLU A 31 -14.50 9.96 -17.06
N VAL A 32 -14.43 10.75 -15.98
CA VAL A 32 -14.85 10.32 -14.66
C VAL A 32 -16.33 10.00 -14.83
N SER A 33 -16.61 8.83 -15.37
CA SER A 33 -17.87 8.16 -15.14
C SER A 33 -17.86 7.86 -13.65
N GLU A 34 -18.76 8.54 -12.94
CA GLU A 34 -19.00 8.49 -11.49
C GLU A 34 -18.29 9.56 -10.65
N GLN A 35 -18.96 10.71 -10.53
CA GLN A 35 -18.75 11.63 -9.41
C GLN A 35 -18.87 10.89 -8.06
N GLY A 36 -17.89 11.11 -7.17
CA GLY A 36 -18.16 11.21 -5.73
C GLY A 36 -18.14 9.93 -4.89
N VAL A 37 -17.46 8.86 -5.32
CA VAL A 37 -17.41 7.63 -4.51
C VAL A 37 -16.21 7.64 -3.55
N THR A 38 -16.47 7.38 -2.27
CA THR A 38 -15.41 7.19 -1.27
C THR A 38 -14.81 5.79 -1.42
N PHE A 39 -13.48 5.72 -1.59
CA PHE A 39 -12.76 4.46 -1.76
C PHE A 39 -12.11 3.99 -0.46
N VAL A 40 -12.08 2.67 -0.28
CA VAL A 40 -11.33 1.98 0.77
C VAL A 40 -10.27 1.11 0.12
N LYS A 41 -9.02 1.26 0.56
CA LYS A 41 -7.89 0.48 0.03
C LYS A 41 -6.98 -0.02 1.13
N LEU A 42 -6.33 -1.15 0.89
CA LEU A 42 -5.09 -1.49 1.60
C LEU A 42 -3.94 -0.78 0.89
N LEU A 43 -3.16 -0.02 1.63
CA LEU A 43 -1.92 0.54 1.11
C LEU A 43 -1.04 -0.62 0.63
N ASN A 44 -0.56 -0.52 -0.61
CA ASN A 44 0.17 -1.59 -1.28
C ASN A 44 -0.66 -2.90 -1.41
N GLY A 45 -1.99 -2.83 -1.54
CA GLY A 45 -2.85 -4.01 -1.76
C GLY A 45 -2.81 -4.62 -3.17
N GLY A 46 -1.82 -4.24 -3.98
CA GLY A 46 -1.77 -4.44 -5.43
C GLY A 46 -2.42 -3.29 -6.19
N ASP A 47 -1.96 -3.01 -7.40
CA ASP A 47 -2.55 -1.96 -8.27
C ASP A 47 -3.58 -2.52 -9.25
N GLU A 48 -3.65 -3.86 -9.37
CA GLU A 48 -4.49 -4.57 -10.33
C GLU A 48 -5.14 -5.81 -9.69
N SER A 49 -6.26 -6.27 -10.28
CA SER A 49 -6.99 -7.42 -9.76
C SER A 49 -6.16 -8.69 -9.94
N GLY A 50 -6.01 -9.46 -8.86
CA GLY A 50 -5.21 -10.70 -8.87
C GLY A 50 -3.72 -10.48 -8.59
N PHE A 51 -3.28 -9.23 -8.42
CA PHE A 51 -1.95 -8.92 -7.92
C PHE A 51 -1.98 -8.74 -6.40
N TYR A 52 -0.98 -9.31 -5.74
CA TYR A 52 -0.78 -9.18 -4.31
C TYR A 52 0.37 -8.20 -4.11
N GLY A 53 0.12 -7.08 -3.44
CA GLY A 53 1.25 -6.28 -3.01
C GLY A 53 1.97 -6.96 -1.85
N HIS A 54 3.25 -6.70 -1.76
CA HIS A 54 4.16 -7.40 -0.86
C HIS A 54 5.16 -6.43 -0.26
N SER A 55 5.53 -6.67 1.00
CA SER A 55 6.67 -6.01 1.61
C SER A 55 7.35 -6.91 2.63
N LEU A 56 8.66 -6.76 2.75
CA LEU A 56 9.47 -7.41 3.79
C LEU A 56 9.88 -6.39 4.86
N LEU A 57 9.73 -6.77 6.12
CA LEU A 57 10.31 -6.06 7.26
C LEU A 57 11.25 -6.98 8.05
N GLY A 58 12.50 -6.56 8.20
CA GLY A 58 13.44 -7.16 9.15
C GLY A 58 13.12 -6.73 10.59
N ILE A 59 13.02 -7.70 11.51
CA ILE A 59 12.88 -7.43 12.96
C ILE A 59 14.03 -8.05 13.75
N ASP A 60 14.30 -7.50 14.94
CA ASP A 60 15.28 -8.09 15.86
C ASP A 60 14.64 -9.28 16.60
N PHE A 61 15.23 -10.47 16.55
CA PHE A 61 14.65 -11.66 17.18
C PHE A 61 15.03 -11.70 18.66
N VAL A 62 14.35 -10.88 19.45
CA VAL A 62 14.61 -10.70 20.89
C VAL A 62 13.41 -11.12 21.74
N ALA A 63 13.68 -11.51 22.98
CA ALA A 63 12.65 -11.91 23.96
C ALA A 63 11.95 -10.68 24.59
N ARG A 64 11.60 -9.69 23.76
CA ARG A 64 10.93 -8.46 24.19
C ARG A 64 9.78 -8.16 23.24
N PRO A 65 8.65 -7.62 23.73
CA PRO A 65 7.53 -7.26 22.88
C PRO A 65 7.92 -6.24 21.80
N GLN A 66 7.60 -6.56 20.55
CA GLN A 66 7.79 -5.69 19.39
C GLN A 66 6.45 -5.44 18.72
N THR A 67 6.15 -4.16 18.45
CA THR A 67 4.94 -3.78 17.71
C THR A 67 5.33 -3.25 16.35
N ILE A 68 4.78 -3.87 15.30
CA ILE A 68 5.06 -3.53 13.91
C ILE A 68 3.75 -3.23 13.17
N THR A 69 3.79 -2.30 12.23
CA THR A 69 2.66 -2.02 11.33
C THR A 69 2.73 -2.98 10.17
N VAL A 70 1.68 -3.78 10.00
CA VAL A 70 1.62 -4.88 9.00
C VAL A 70 0.72 -4.57 7.82
N ALA A 71 -0.16 -3.58 7.93
CA ALA A 71 -0.98 -3.09 6.84
C ALA A 71 -1.50 -1.69 7.20
N ASP A 72 -1.87 -0.90 6.20
CA ASP A 72 -2.50 0.40 6.40
C ASP A 72 -3.79 0.46 5.57
N VAL A 73 -4.94 0.48 6.24
CA VAL A 73 -6.22 0.65 5.56
C VAL A 73 -6.45 2.14 5.37
N ARG A 74 -6.71 2.57 4.13
CA ARG A 74 -6.93 3.97 3.80
C ARG A 74 -8.32 4.22 3.27
N ARG A 75 -8.89 5.36 3.67
CA ARG A 75 -10.10 5.96 3.15
C ARG A 75 -9.73 7.17 2.30
N GLU A 76 -10.16 7.13 1.06
CA GLU A 76 -10.14 8.27 0.14
C GLU A 76 -11.56 8.81 0.04
N ALA A 77 -11.90 9.71 0.96
CA ALA A 77 -13.22 10.29 1.05
C ALA A 77 -13.47 11.21 -0.15
N ALA A 78 -14.61 11.03 -0.81
CA ALA A 78 -15.03 11.88 -1.93
C ALA A 78 -15.47 13.29 -1.48
N SER A 79 -15.76 13.46 -0.20
CA SER A 79 -16.27 14.70 0.38
C SER A 79 -15.84 14.86 1.84
N THR A 80 -15.91 16.09 2.35
CA THR A 80 -15.65 16.37 3.78
C THR A 80 -16.74 15.76 4.66
N GLU A 81 -17.96 15.67 4.15
CA GLU A 81 -19.11 15.05 4.79
C GLU A 81 -18.86 13.56 5.03
N ASP A 82 -18.35 12.84 4.03
CA ASP A 82 -18.01 11.42 4.17
C ASP A 82 -16.82 11.20 5.10
N LEU A 83 -15.83 12.10 5.05
CA LEU A 83 -14.71 12.07 5.97
C LEU A 83 -15.15 12.27 7.43
N SER A 84 -16.15 13.13 7.67
CA SER A 84 -16.65 13.46 9.01
C SER A 84 -17.44 12.33 9.69
N LYS A 85 -17.78 11.27 8.96
CA LYS A 85 -18.51 10.12 9.52
C LYS A 85 -17.54 9.03 10.00
N PRO A 86 -17.80 8.40 11.15
CA PRO A 86 -17.13 7.14 11.49
C PRO A 86 -17.58 6.06 10.51
N PHE A 87 -16.70 5.09 10.23
CA PHE A 87 -17.04 3.97 9.36
C PHE A 87 -16.22 2.73 9.70
N THR A 88 -16.65 1.57 9.20
CA THR A 88 -15.97 0.30 9.46
C THR A 88 -15.65 -0.47 8.18
N VAL A 89 -14.60 -1.28 8.29
CA VAL A 89 -14.08 -2.12 7.21
C VAL A 89 -13.84 -3.51 7.77
N ILE A 90 -14.20 -4.53 7.02
CA ILE A 90 -13.90 -5.93 7.34
C ILE A 90 -12.71 -6.40 6.51
N VAL A 91 -11.66 -6.83 7.21
CA VAL A 91 -10.49 -7.48 6.61
C VAL A 91 -10.44 -8.93 7.05
N LYS A 92 -9.93 -9.80 6.18
CA LYS A 92 -9.72 -11.22 6.44
C LYS A 92 -8.23 -11.51 6.54
N ASP A 93 -7.85 -12.34 7.50
CA ASP A 93 -6.54 -13.00 7.49
C ASP A 93 -6.58 -14.12 6.44
N ASP A 94 -5.89 -13.88 5.32
CA ASP A 94 -6.03 -14.68 4.10
C ASP A 94 -4.80 -15.55 3.83
N THR A 95 -4.63 -16.56 4.67
CA THR A 95 -3.58 -17.58 4.50
C THR A 95 -3.64 -18.29 3.13
N ALA A 96 -4.82 -18.33 2.49
CA ALA A 96 -4.94 -18.87 1.14
C ALA A 96 -4.31 -17.96 0.09
N ALA A 97 -4.46 -16.63 0.23
CA ALA A 97 -3.78 -15.67 -0.62
C ALA A 97 -2.25 -15.73 -0.48
N LEU A 98 -1.74 -15.91 0.75
CA LEU A 98 -0.30 -16.13 0.97
C LEU A 98 0.21 -17.37 0.23
N ARG A 99 -0.56 -18.47 0.27
CA ARG A 99 -0.20 -19.68 -0.48
C ARG A 99 -0.17 -19.44 -1.99
N ILE A 100 -1.19 -18.77 -2.54
CA ILE A 100 -1.25 -18.45 -3.98
C ILE A 100 -0.06 -17.57 -4.38
N TYR A 101 0.32 -16.62 -3.53
CA TYR A 101 1.50 -15.78 -3.77
C TYR A 101 2.79 -16.59 -3.79
N ASN A 102 2.99 -17.51 -2.83
CA ASN A 102 4.15 -18.40 -2.82
C ASN A 102 4.23 -19.24 -4.10
N ASP A 103 3.12 -19.86 -4.50
CA ASP A 103 3.04 -20.69 -5.70
C ASP A 103 3.32 -19.89 -6.98
N SER A 104 2.84 -18.64 -7.06
CA SER A 104 2.97 -17.79 -8.24
C SER A 104 4.36 -17.14 -8.37
N ASN A 105 5.06 -16.91 -7.26
CA ASN A 105 6.33 -16.18 -7.22
C ASN A 105 7.54 -17.07 -6.90
N GLY A 106 7.33 -18.38 -6.66
CA GLY A 106 8.40 -19.30 -6.28
C GLY A 106 9.04 -18.98 -4.93
N THR A 107 8.29 -18.34 -4.03
CA THR A 107 8.74 -18.00 -2.68
C THR A 107 8.32 -19.08 -1.68
N SER A 108 8.85 -19.01 -0.45
CA SER A 108 8.58 -19.99 0.60
C SER A 108 8.27 -19.32 1.93
N ILE A 109 7.37 -18.33 1.89
CA ILE A 109 6.97 -17.56 3.07
C ILE A 109 6.05 -18.44 3.94
N THR A 110 6.46 -18.68 5.18
CA THR A 110 5.68 -19.50 6.11
C THR A 110 4.55 -18.68 6.74
N PRO A 111 3.28 -19.12 6.74
CA PRO A 111 2.23 -18.40 7.44
C PRO A 111 2.57 -18.22 8.92
N MET A 112 2.54 -16.98 9.42
CA MET A 112 2.82 -16.72 10.84
C MET A 112 1.68 -17.29 11.71
N PRO A 113 1.96 -18.22 12.63
CA PRO A 113 0.95 -18.76 13.52
C PRO A 113 0.28 -17.68 14.36
N ARG A 114 -1.05 -17.75 14.47
CA ARG A 114 -1.85 -16.78 15.22
C ARG A 114 -1.45 -16.66 16.70
N ALA A 115 -0.94 -17.73 17.29
CA ALA A 115 -0.50 -17.75 18.69
C ALA A 115 0.74 -16.87 18.94
N TRP A 116 1.46 -16.45 17.89
CA TRP A 116 2.73 -15.74 18.00
C TRP A 116 2.57 -14.22 17.96
N TYR A 117 1.36 -13.71 17.67
CA TYR A 117 1.13 -12.28 17.61
C TYR A 117 -0.30 -11.90 18.02
N THR A 118 -0.45 -10.66 18.46
CA THR A 118 -1.76 -10.06 18.77
C THR A 118 -1.95 -8.82 17.89
N PRO A 119 -2.97 -8.76 17.02
CA PRO A 119 -3.23 -7.56 16.24
C PRO A 119 -3.97 -6.52 17.08
N ASN A 120 -3.82 -5.23 16.73
CA ASN A 120 -4.48 -4.10 17.37
C ASN A 120 -5.92 -3.86 16.86
N ILE A 121 -6.53 -4.84 16.20
CA ILE A 121 -7.87 -4.73 15.59
C ILE A 121 -8.81 -5.78 16.19
N ALA A 122 -10.09 -5.42 16.31
CA ALA A 122 -11.09 -6.27 16.93
C ALA A 122 -11.47 -7.43 16.01
N PRO A 123 -11.68 -8.65 16.53
CA PRO A 123 -12.29 -9.72 15.76
C PRO A 123 -13.70 -9.32 15.32
N SER A 124 -14.12 -9.76 14.14
CA SER A 124 -15.49 -9.62 13.66
C SER A 124 -16.35 -10.84 14.07
N ALA A 125 -17.64 -10.82 13.72
CA ALA A 125 -18.57 -11.91 13.98
C ALA A 125 -18.20 -13.22 13.25
N VAL A 126 -17.46 -13.11 12.14
CA VAL A 126 -16.98 -14.26 11.35
C VAL A 126 -15.54 -14.56 11.72
N GLY A 127 -15.26 -15.83 12.06
CA GLY A 127 -13.91 -16.27 12.40
C GLY A 127 -12.89 -15.98 11.30
N GLY A 128 -11.68 -15.57 11.68
CA GLY A 128 -10.62 -15.20 10.73
C GLY A 128 -10.80 -13.83 10.06
N THR A 129 -11.82 -13.06 10.47
CA THR A 129 -12.03 -11.68 10.00
C THR A 129 -11.96 -10.69 11.16
N TYR A 130 -11.59 -9.46 10.83
CA TYR A 130 -11.36 -8.38 11.77
C TYR A 130 -12.05 -7.11 11.30
N THR A 131 -12.51 -6.32 12.27
CA THR A 131 -13.13 -5.04 12.04
C THR A 131 -12.10 -3.93 12.26
N VAL A 132 -11.85 -3.16 11.22
CA VAL A 132 -11.05 -1.94 11.25
C VAL A 132 -12.01 -0.75 11.33
N SER A 133 -11.96 -0.01 12.43
CA SER A 133 -12.82 1.14 12.65
C SER A 133 -12.06 2.44 12.41
N PHE A 134 -12.72 3.38 11.75
CA PHE A 134 -12.22 4.72 11.53
C PHE A 134 -13.05 5.73 12.30
N ALA A 135 -12.38 6.63 12.99
CA ALA A 135 -13.01 7.79 13.60
C ALA A 135 -13.40 8.83 12.53
N ALA A 136 -14.30 9.75 12.91
CA ALA A 136 -14.58 10.96 12.13
C ALA A 136 -13.26 11.73 11.85
N GLY A 137 -13.05 12.14 10.61
CA GLY A 137 -11.82 12.83 10.18
C GLY A 137 -10.64 11.92 9.84
N GLN A 138 -10.73 10.60 10.09
CA GLN A 138 -9.58 9.70 9.94
C GLN A 138 -9.46 9.17 8.50
N HIS A 139 -8.31 9.40 7.86
CA HIS A 139 -8.02 8.89 6.51
C HIS A 139 -7.33 7.53 6.49
N ALA A 140 -6.62 7.17 7.57
CA ALA A 140 -5.79 5.97 7.61
C ALA A 140 -5.93 5.27 8.96
N ALA A 141 -6.06 3.94 8.93
CA ALA A 141 -6.15 3.09 10.10
C ALA A 141 -5.09 1.98 9.96
N PRO A 142 -3.93 2.13 10.61
CA PRO A 142 -2.87 1.14 10.54
C PRO A 142 -3.24 -0.11 11.35
N ILE A 143 -3.15 -1.27 10.70
CA ILE A 143 -3.16 -2.57 11.35
C ILE A 143 -1.75 -2.84 11.85
N LYS A 144 -1.64 -3.05 13.15
CA LYS A 144 -0.41 -3.37 13.85
C LYS A 144 -0.53 -4.74 14.48
N ILE A 145 0.58 -5.45 14.58
CA ILE A 145 0.69 -6.64 15.41
C ILE A 145 1.72 -6.42 16.50
N THR A 146 1.51 -7.06 17.63
CA THR A 146 2.47 -7.18 18.71
C THR A 146 2.94 -8.62 18.78
N ILE A 147 4.25 -8.83 18.58
CA ILE A 147 4.94 -10.11 18.80
C ILE A 147 5.52 -10.02 20.22
N PRO A 148 5.06 -10.83 21.18
CA PRO A 148 5.51 -10.73 22.57
C PRO A 148 6.95 -11.23 22.76
N ASP A 149 7.34 -12.24 21.99
CA ASP A 149 8.66 -12.86 21.99
C ASP A 149 9.01 -13.29 20.56
N ALA A 150 10.00 -12.65 19.96
CA ALA A 150 10.44 -12.93 18.59
C ALA A 150 11.53 -14.01 18.53
N THR A 151 12.01 -14.54 19.66
CA THR A 151 13.00 -15.64 19.68
C THR A 151 12.44 -16.97 19.22
N ILE A 152 11.12 -17.10 19.17
CA ILE A 152 10.41 -18.28 18.67
C ILE A 152 10.46 -18.40 17.14
N LEU A 153 10.84 -17.32 16.44
CA LEU A 153 10.95 -17.28 14.98
C LEU A 153 12.31 -17.86 14.56
N ASP A 154 12.33 -18.68 13.50
CA ASP A 154 13.58 -19.17 12.91
C ASP A 154 14.23 -18.06 12.06
N PRO A 155 15.46 -17.61 12.37
CA PRO A 155 16.15 -16.59 11.58
C PRO A 155 16.45 -17.00 10.13
N SER A 156 16.38 -18.30 9.83
CA SER A 156 16.62 -18.86 8.50
C SER A 156 15.35 -18.92 7.65
N ALA A 157 14.19 -18.61 8.22
CA ALA A 157 12.90 -18.62 7.56
C ALA A 157 12.29 -17.21 7.53
N THR A 158 11.31 -17.03 6.65
CA THR A 158 10.48 -15.82 6.63
C THR A 158 9.02 -16.16 6.90
N TYR A 159 8.34 -15.24 7.57
CA TYR A 159 7.00 -15.44 8.09
C TYR A 159 6.04 -14.40 7.54
N GLY A 160 4.90 -14.84 7.01
CA GLY A 160 3.94 -13.99 6.31
C GLY A 160 2.62 -13.87 7.03
N ILE A 161 2.03 -12.67 6.98
CA ILE A 161 0.63 -12.42 7.28
C ILE A 161 0.01 -11.78 6.04
N ALA A 162 -1.12 -12.30 5.60
CA ALA A 162 -1.84 -11.76 4.45
C ALA A 162 -3.19 -11.19 4.91
N PHE A 163 -3.51 -9.98 4.46
CA PHE A 163 -4.81 -9.37 4.69
C PHE A 163 -5.53 -9.13 3.37
N THR A 164 -6.80 -9.53 3.30
CA THR A 164 -7.69 -9.24 2.19
C THR A 164 -8.85 -8.37 2.65
N LEU A 165 -9.11 -7.28 1.94
CA LEU A 165 -10.26 -6.41 2.11
C LEU A 165 -11.52 -7.14 1.61
N VAL A 166 -12.45 -7.45 2.53
CA VAL A 166 -13.66 -8.24 2.22
C VAL A 166 -14.84 -7.34 1.93
N SER A 167 -15.15 -6.46 2.87
CA SER A 167 -16.32 -5.59 2.79
C SER A 167 -16.08 -4.28 3.54
N ASN A 168 -16.87 -3.29 3.19
CA ASN A 168 -16.92 -1.98 3.80
C ASN A 168 -18.40 -1.60 4.01
N ASP A 169 -18.66 -0.43 4.57
CA ASP A 169 -20.03 0.09 4.65
C ASP A 169 -20.61 0.31 3.24
N ALA A 170 -21.92 0.07 3.08
CA ALA A 170 -22.60 -0.10 1.79
C ALA A 170 -22.46 1.06 0.76
N ASN A 171 -21.99 2.23 1.19
CA ASN A 171 -21.84 3.42 0.35
C ASN A 171 -20.41 3.60 -0.19
N PHE A 172 -19.48 2.70 0.15
CA PHE A 172 -18.07 2.82 -0.22
C PHE A 172 -17.66 1.74 -1.22
N GLN A 173 -16.71 2.08 -2.08
CA GLN A 173 -16.12 1.11 -3.01
C GLN A 173 -14.77 0.62 -2.51
N ASN A 174 -14.53 -0.68 -2.63
CA ASN A 174 -13.21 -1.25 -2.37
C ASN A 174 -12.32 -1.05 -3.60
N SER A 175 -11.04 -0.75 -3.37
CA SER A 175 -10.04 -0.72 -4.44
C SER A 175 -9.93 -2.05 -5.18
N VAL A 176 -9.40 -2.00 -6.41
CA VAL A 176 -9.20 -3.18 -7.26
C VAL A 176 -8.21 -4.15 -6.61
N GLY A 177 -7.05 -3.65 -6.17
CA GLY A 177 -6.13 -4.40 -5.32
C GLY A 177 -6.65 -4.45 -3.88
N LYS A 178 -6.92 -5.65 -3.42
CA LYS A 178 -7.59 -5.92 -2.13
C LYS A 178 -6.73 -6.71 -1.18
N THR A 179 -5.56 -7.18 -1.60
CA THR A 179 -4.79 -8.13 -0.81
C THR A 179 -3.35 -7.67 -0.66
N TYR A 180 -2.90 -7.64 0.58
CA TYR A 180 -1.55 -7.28 0.94
C TYR A 180 -0.90 -8.40 1.74
N ILE A 181 0.33 -8.71 1.39
CA ILE A 181 1.16 -9.71 2.06
C ILE A 181 2.30 -9.00 2.76
N PHE A 182 2.32 -9.14 4.07
CA PHE A 182 3.39 -8.62 4.91
C PHE A 182 4.30 -9.76 5.35
N GLU A 183 5.56 -9.68 4.98
CA GLU A 183 6.59 -10.64 5.32
C GLU A 183 7.50 -10.09 6.42
N VAL A 184 7.81 -10.95 7.38
CA VAL A 184 8.71 -10.72 8.50
C VAL A 184 9.91 -11.63 8.33
N GLY A 185 11.11 -11.05 8.36
CA GLY A 185 12.37 -11.78 8.38
C GLY A 185 13.27 -11.34 9.53
N ALA A 186 14.37 -12.05 9.73
CA ALA A 186 15.42 -11.59 10.62
C ALA A 186 16.10 -10.34 10.05
N LYS A 187 16.25 -9.32 10.88
CA LYS A 187 17.04 -8.14 10.51
C LYS A 187 18.50 -8.56 10.32
N ASN A 188 19.08 -8.20 9.17
CA ASN A 188 20.50 -8.43 8.90
C ASN A 188 21.33 -7.24 9.41
N GLN A 189 22.59 -7.46 9.78
CA GLN A 189 23.54 -6.43 10.22
C GLN A 189 23.85 -5.36 9.14
N TYR A 190 23.49 -5.63 7.89
CA TYR A 190 23.64 -4.72 6.74
C TYR A 190 22.33 -4.02 6.36
N ASP A 191 21.21 -4.36 7.01
CA ASP A 191 19.90 -3.80 6.72
C ASP A 191 19.79 -2.40 7.35
N GLY A 192 19.79 -1.36 6.52
CA GLY A 192 19.74 0.05 6.93
C GLY A 192 21.07 0.82 6.91
N ILE A 193 22.14 0.27 6.33
CA ILE A 193 23.38 1.01 6.04
C ILE A 193 23.40 1.37 4.55
N LEU A 194 22.99 2.60 4.23
CA LEU A 194 23.22 3.31 2.97
C LEU A 194 23.94 4.62 3.24
#